data_AF-A0A3D5BEA3-F1
#
_entry.id   AF-A0A3D5BEA3-F1
#
_cell.length_a   1.000
_cell.length_b   1.000
_cell.length_c   1.000
_cell.angle_alpha   90.00
_cell.angle_beta   90.00
_cell.angle_gamma   90.00
#
_symmetry.space_group_name_H-M   'P 1'
#
loop_
_entity.id
_entity.type
_entity.pdbx_description
1 polymer ?
#
loop_
_entity_poly.entity_id
_entity_poly.type
_entity_poly.pdbx_seq_one_letter_code
_entity_poly.pdbx_strand_id
1 'polypeptide(L)'
;MIVLGIESSCDETACAIVSDKREILGQSLLSQEEHHAFGGVVPEIAARAHLEHIDEIIEHAVRNANISLNEVDAIAAASGPGLIGGVVVGVMAAKAIALALNKPFVAVNHLEGHALCARLSNDVTYPYLLLLVSGGHCQILVVKDVGEYERLGTTIDDAAGEAFDKVAKMLGLGYPGGPLLEKAALSGNETRFVLPRPLIGSGDCNLSFSGLKTAVRKIIESYSEDGDINHAELEPQDINDICASFQYAATDCLVKKLQKA
;
A
#
# COMPACT_ATOMS: atom_id res chain seq x y z
N MET A 1 18.02 12.16 19.12
CA MET A 1 17.87 12.76 17.78
C MET A 1 16.39 12.86 17.46
N ILE A 2 15.93 13.94 16.82
CA ILE A 2 14.55 14.15 16.37
C ILE A 2 14.54 14.37 14.86
N VAL A 3 13.74 13.59 14.13
CA VAL A 3 13.65 13.67 12.66
C VAL A 3 12.23 14.02 12.26
N LEU A 4 12.09 14.96 11.33
CA LEU A 4 10.84 15.22 10.62
C LEU A 4 10.82 14.39 9.34
N GLY A 5 9.83 13.52 9.17
CA GLY A 5 9.62 12.71 7.96
C GLY A 5 8.38 13.15 7.19
N ILE A 6 8.49 13.25 5.86
CA ILE A 6 7.40 13.62 4.94
C ILE A 6 7.13 12.46 3.96
N GLU A 7 5.85 12.13 3.77
CA GLU A 7 5.38 11.12 2.83
C GLU A 7 4.31 11.72 1.91
N SER A 8 4.49 11.53 0.61
CA SER A 8 3.62 12.06 -0.46
C SER A 8 3.77 11.24 -1.76
N SER A 9 4.07 9.95 -1.64
CA SER A 9 4.39 9.08 -2.78
C SER A 9 3.16 8.62 -3.58
N CYS A 10 1.96 8.68 -3.00
CA CYS A 10 0.73 8.21 -3.65
C CYS A 10 -0.44 9.19 -3.45
N ASP A 11 -1.41 8.87 -2.61
CA ASP A 11 -2.67 9.61 -2.37
C ASP A 11 -2.83 10.01 -0.88
N GLU A 12 -1.75 9.91 -0.13
CA GLU A 12 -1.68 10.27 1.29
C GLU A 12 -0.61 11.34 1.50
N THR A 13 -1.01 12.49 2.08
CA THR A 13 -0.07 13.52 2.53
C THR A 13 0.16 13.31 4.02
N ALA A 14 1.37 12.90 4.40
CA ALA A 14 1.68 12.62 5.79
C ALA A 14 2.98 13.28 6.25
N CYS A 15 3.02 13.61 7.54
CA CYS A 15 4.22 14.07 8.22
C CYS A 15 4.28 13.46 9.62
N ALA A 16 5.48 13.10 10.08
CA ALA A 16 5.72 12.60 11.42
C ALA A 16 7.03 13.15 12.00
N ILE A 17 7.04 13.38 13.31
CA ILE A 17 8.19 13.71 14.12
C ILE A 17 8.56 12.46 14.94
N VAL A 18 9.74 11.90 14.70
CA VAL A 18 10.17 10.62 15.30
C VAL A 18 11.50 10.81 16.05
N SER A 19 11.61 10.20 17.23
CA SER A 19 12.85 10.18 18.01
C SER A 19 13.72 8.95 17.71
N ASP A 20 15.01 9.04 18.01
CA ASP A 20 15.95 7.91 17.99
C ASP A 20 15.60 6.77 18.96
N LYS A 21 14.67 7.02 19.90
CA LYS A 21 14.10 6.00 20.79
C LYS A 21 12.93 5.25 20.16
N ARG A 22 12.67 5.44 18.86
CA ARG A 22 11.54 4.84 18.11
C ARG A 22 10.18 5.37 18.58
N GLU A 23 10.12 6.58 19.12
CA GLU A 23 8.88 7.20 19.59
C GLU A 23 8.34 8.16 18.52
N ILE A 24 7.04 8.06 18.22
CA ILE A 24 6.33 9.06 17.41
C ILE A 24 5.93 10.19 18.36
N LEU A 25 6.59 11.35 18.23
CA LEU A 25 6.33 12.51 19.06
C LEU A 25 5.09 13.26 18.57
N GLY A 26 4.88 13.33 17.26
CA GLY A 26 3.70 13.92 16.64
C GLY A 26 3.56 13.48 15.19
N GLN A 27 2.33 13.43 14.69
CA GLN A 27 2.03 13.07 13.30
C GLN A 27 0.79 13.78 12.80
N SER A 28 0.67 13.87 11.48
CA SER A 28 -0.53 14.34 10.78
C SER A 28 -0.65 13.60 9.45
N LEU A 29 -1.87 13.27 9.05
CA LEU A 29 -2.19 12.50 7.86
C LEU A 29 -3.45 13.07 7.20
N LEU A 30 -3.41 13.22 5.88
CA LEU A 30 -4.57 13.46 5.04
C LEU A 30 -4.62 12.38 3.95
N SER A 31 -5.71 11.63 3.92
CA SER A 31 -6.02 10.68 2.84
C SER A 31 -6.98 11.35 1.86
N GLN A 32 -6.71 11.22 0.55
CA GLN A 32 -7.46 11.91 -0.51
C GLN A 32 -8.69 11.10 -0.94
N GLU A 33 -9.89 11.57 -0.61
CA GLU A 33 -11.14 10.88 -0.94
C GLU A 33 -11.61 11.11 -2.39
N GLU A 34 -11.08 12.12 -3.08
CA GLU A 34 -11.49 12.53 -4.43
C GLU A 34 -11.32 11.42 -5.47
N HIS A 35 -10.40 10.48 -5.23
CA HIS A 35 -10.13 9.34 -6.10
C HIS A 35 -11.28 8.33 -6.15
N HIS A 36 -12.18 8.33 -5.16
CA HIS A 36 -13.32 7.41 -5.10
C HIS A 36 -14.22 7.53 -6.34
N ALA A 37 -14.43 8.75 -6.84
CA ALA A 37 -15.25 9.01 -8.02
C ALA A 37 -14.66 8.42 -9.31
N PHE A 38 -13.36 8.16 -9.35
CA PHE A 38 -12.64 7.62 -10.51
C PHE A 38 -12.36 6.11 -10.38
N GLY A 39 -12.57 5.53 -9.19
CA GLY A 39 -12.33 4.12 -8.89
C GLY A 39 -10.86 3.74 -9.02
N GLY A 40 -9.97 4.64 -8.59
CA GLY A 40 -8.51 4.51 -8.59
C GLY A 40 -7.82 5.87 -8.46
N VAL A 41 -6.55 5.87 -8.04
CA VAL A 41 -5.76 7.10 -7.85
C VAL A 41 -5.53 7.81 -9.19
N VAL A 42 -5.89 9.10 -9.26
CA VAL A 42 -5.64 9.99 -10.40
C VAL A 42 -4.39 10.83 -10.11
N PRO A 43 -3.27 10.63 -10.84
CA PRO A 43 -1.99 11.23 -10.48
C PRO A 43 -1.98 12.76 -10.37
N GLU A 44 -2.70 13.46 -11.26
CA GLU A 44 -2.76 14.93 -11.24
C GLU A 44 -3.57 15.46 -10.05
N ILE A 45 -4.67 14.79 -9.69
CA ILE A 45 -5.47 15.16 -8.51
C ILE A 45 -4.63 14.97 -7.25
N ALA A 46 -3.89 13.85 -7.18
CA ALA A 46 -3.06 13.55 -6.03
C ALA A 46 -1.93 14.56 -5.85
N ALA A 47 -1.23 14.91 -6.93
CA ALA A 47 -0.16 15.90 -6.89
C ALA A 47 -0.64 17.28 -6.41
N ARG A 48 -1.83 17.72 -6.83
CA ARG A 48 -2.42 19.00 -6.39
C ARG A 48 -2.80 18.98 -4.92
N ALA A 49 -3.45 17.91 -4.45
CA ALA A 49 -3.81 17.78 -3.04
C ALA A 49 -2.56 17.79 -2.13
N HIS A 50 -1.46 17.14 -2.53
CA HIS A 50 -0.19 17.29 -1.78
C HIS A 50 0.27 18.75 -1.72
N LEU A 51 0.24 19.46 -2.85
CA LEU A 51 0.69 20.85 -2.92
C LEU A 51 -0.16 21.79 -2.06
N GLU A 52 -1.46 21.53 -1.98
CA GLU A 52 -2.43 22.34 -1.23
C GLU A 52 -2.36 22.13 0.28
N HIS A 53 -1.90 20.97 0.76
CA HIS A 53 -2.00 20.60 2.17
C HIS A 53 -0.67 20.34 2.89
N ILE A 54 0.46 20.28 2.18
CA ILE A 54 1.73 19.83 2.78
C ILE A 54 2.21 20.73 3.93
N ASP A 55 1.99 22.04 3.85
CA ASP A 55 2.33 23.00 4.89
C ASP A 55 1.50 22.81 6.15
N GLU A 56 0.17 22.69 6.00
CA GLU A 56 -0.76 22.40 7.11
C GLU A 56 -0.41 21.07 7.81
N ILE A 57 -0.12 20.03 7.02
CA ILE A 57 0.26 18.71 7.54
C ILE A 57 1.56 18.78 8.36
N ILE A 58 2.55 19.53 7.91
CA ILE A 58 3.81 19.73 8.63
C ILE A 58 3.58 20.53 9.92
N GLU A 59 2.84 21.63 9.86
CA GLU A 59 2.52 22.47 11.02
C GLU A 59 1.77 21.65 12.08
N HIS A 60 0.80 20.85 11.66
CA HIS A 60 0.05 19.97 12.54
C HIS A 60 0.95 18.93 13.22
N ALA A 61 1.84 18.26 12.49
CA ALA A 61 2.76 17.28 13.07
C ALA A 61 3.71 17.90 14.11
N VAL A 62 4.27 19.08 13.81
CA VAL A 62 5.16 19.82 14.72
C VAL A 62 4.43 20.27 15.98
N ARG A 63 3.22 20.82 15.82
CA ARG A 63 2.37 21.22 16.95
C ARG A 63 1.97 20.03 17.81
N ASN A 64 1.62 18.90 17.19
CA ASN A 64 1.28 17.67 17.90
C ASN A 64 2.48 17.10 18.68
N ALA A 65 3.69 17.30 18.18
CA ALA A 65 4.93 16.96 18.88
C ALA A 65 5.30 17.94 20.01
N ASN A 66 4.63 19.10 20.09
CA ASN A 66 4.89 20.16 21.06
C ASN A 66 6.37 20.60 21.08
N ILE A 67 6.95 20.76 19.89
CA ILE A 67 8.30 21.30 19.68
C ILE A 67 8.28 22.48 18.71
N SER A 68 9.34 23.27 18.73
CA SER A 68 9.69 24.18 17.63
C SER A 68 10.31 23.38 16.50
N LEU A 69 10.01 23.77 15.26
CA LEU A 69 10.63 23.17 14.07
C LEU A 69 12.17 23.30 14.08
N ASN A 70 12.75 24.28 14.78
CA ASN A 70 14.22 24.40 14.93
C ASN A 70 14.87 23.28 15.75
N GLU A 71 14.09 22.57 16.57
CA GLU A 71 14.54 21.48 17.46
C GLU A 71 14.76 20.17 16.71
N VAL A 72 14.33 20.07 15.44
CA VAL A 72 14.62 18.89 14.62
C VAL A 72 16.10 18.84 14.24
N ASP A 73 16.66 17.64 14.21
CA ASP A 73 18.06 17.38 13.85
C ASP A 73 18.23 17.09 12.36
N ALA A 74 17.21 16.52 11.71
CA ALA A 74 17.22 16.19 10.28
C ALA A 74 15.81 16.23 9.68
N ILE A 75 15.75 16.42 8.35
CA ILE A 75 14.52 16.37 7.56
C ILE A 75 14.63 15.21 6.58
N ALA A 76 13.62 14.34 6.56
CA ALA A 76 13.54 13.19 5.68
C ALA A 76 12.29 13.28 4.78
N ALA A 77 12.39 12.76 3.56
CA ALA A 77 11.22 12.61 2.71
C ALA A 77 11.30 11.35 1.84
N ALA A 78 10.14 10.71 1.65
CA ALA A 78 9.98 9.66 0.65
C ALA A 78 10.35 10.21 -0.73
N SER A 79 11.43 9.68 -1.31
CA SER A 79 12.01 10.13 -2.58
C SER A 79 11.79 9.13 -3.71
N GLY A 80 10.91 8.15 -3.49
CA GLY A 80 10.53 7.11 -4.44
C GLY A 80 10.63 5.69 -3.84
N PRO A 81 10.06 4.68 -4.52
CA PRO A 81 9.18 4.80 -5.68
C PRO A 81 7.85 5.49 -5.33
N GLY A 82 7.13 5.97 -6.34
CA GLY A 82 5.85 6.68 -6.16
C GLY A 82 5.44 7.47 -7.40
N LEU A 83 4.27 8.10 -7.34
CA LEU A 83 3.78 9.02 -8.36
C LEU A 83 4.65 10.28 -8.37
N ILE A 84 5.29 10.55 -9.50
CA ILE A 84 6.32 11.60 -9.60
C ILE A 84 5.83 12.97 -9.14
N GLY A 85 4.56 13.32 -9.41
CA GLY A 85 3.97 14.59 -8.99
C GLY A 85 3.98 14.75 -7.47
N GLY A 86 3.46 13.76 -6.74
CA GLY A 86 3.46 13.77 -5.28
C GLY A 86 4.85 13.68 -4.67
N VAL A 87 5.72 12.80 -5.19
CA VAL A 87 7.10 12.65 -4.69
C VAL A 87 7.87 13.97 -4.79
N VAL A 88 7.73 14.70 -5.90
CA VAL A 88 8.40 15.99 -6.06
C VAL A 88 7.91 17.01 -5.03
N VAL A 89 6.62 17.08 -4.74
CA VAL A 89 6.06 18.01 -3.74
C VAL A 89 6.71 17.77 -2.37
N GLY A 90 6.69 16.53 -1.88
CA GLY A 90 7.27 16.16 -0.58
C GLY A 90 8.77 16.43 -0.49
N VAL A 91 9.53 16.01 -1.51
CA VAL A 91 10.99 16.20 -1.54
C VAL A 91 11.35 17.69 -1.62
N MET A 92 10.61 18.50 -2.37
CA MET A 92 10.88 19.94 -2.46
C MET A 92 10.57 20.66 -1.14
N ALA A 93 9.45 20.34 -0.49
CA ALA A 93 9.12 20.88 0.83
C ALA A 93 10.20 20.52 1.86
N ALA A 94 10.59 19.25 1.93
CA ALA A 94 11.64 18.78 2.82
C ALA A 94 12.98 19.49 2.60
N LYS A 95 13.41 19.62 1.35
CA LYS A 95 14.66 20.32 0.99
C LYS A 95 14.60 21.81 1.33
N ALA A 96 13.47 22.47 1.12
CA ALA A 96 13.29 23.88 1.46
C ALA A 96 13.42 24.10 2.98
N ILE A 97 12.79 23.25 3.79
CA ILE A 97 12.89 23.29 5.26
C ILE A 97 14.33 23.01 5.71
N ALA A 98 14.95 21.95 5.19
CA ALA A 98 16.32 21.60 5.51
C ALA A 98 17.30 22.75 5.21
N LEU A 99 17.13 23.39 4.05
CA LEU A 99 17.94 24.55 3.65
C LEU A 99 17.71 25.76 4.58
N ALA A 100 16.45 26.10 4.88
CA ALA A 100 16.09 27.25 5.71
C ALA A 100 16.61 27.12 7.15
N LEU A 101 16.62 25.89 7.69
CA LEU A 101 17.06 25.60 9.06
C LEU A 101 18.54 25.23 9.15
N ASN A 102 19.23 25.12 8.01
CA ASN A 102 20.59 24.58 7.90
C ASN A 102 20.72 23.20 8.57
N LYS A 103 19.82 22.29 8.22
CA LYS A 103 19.75 20.90 8.71
C LYS A 103 20.00 19.91 7.58
N PRO A 104 20.50 18.70 7.87
CA PRO A 104 20.65 17.65 6.87
C PRO A 104 19.29 17.21 6.30
N PHE A 105 19.29 16.95 4.98
CA PHE A 105 18.19 16.30 4.27
C PHE A 105 18.52 14.83 4.00
N VAL A 106 17.57 13.93 4.23
CA VAL A 106 17.68 12.49 3.98
C VAL A 106 16.61 12.07 2.96
N ALA A 107 17.05 11.57 1.81
CA ALA A 107 16.18 10.93 0.83
C ALA A 107 15.88 9.50 1.27
N VAL A 108 14.61 9.17 1.49
CA VAL A 108 14.18 7.85 1.97
C VAL A 108 13.52 7.07 0.84
N ASN A 109 13.86 5.79 0.70
CA ASN A 109 13.11 4.89 -0.17
C ASN A 109 11.79 4.50 0.52
N HIS A 110 10.66 4.69 -0.16
CA HIS A 110 9.33 4.43 0.39
C HIS A 110 9.15 2.97 0.85
N LEU A 111 9.68 2.01 0.09
CA LEU A 111 9.61 0.58 0.45
C LEU A 111 10.55 0.22 1.61
N GLU A 112 11.69 0.90 1.74
CA GLU A 112 12.54 0.79 2.93
C GLU A 112 11.82 1.35 4.17
N GLY A 113 11.07 2.46 4.02
CA GLY A 113 10.18 2.97 5.07
C GLY A 113 9.19 1.92 5.56
N HIS A 114 8.51 1.24 4.63
CA HIS A 114 7.64 0.10 4.96
C HIS A 114 8.38 -1.03 5.68
N ALA A 115 9.58 -1.40 5.21
CA ALA A 115 10.37 -2.47 5.79
C ALA A 115 10.78 -2.16 7.25
N LEU A 116 11.18 -0.92 7.52
CA LEU A 116 11.66 -0.47 8.82
C LEU A 116 10.52 -0.17 9.82
N CYS A 117 9.28 -0.01 9.35
CA CYS A 117 8.11 0.17 10.23
C CYS A 117 7.96 -1.01 11.23
N ALA A 118 8.26 -2.24 10.79
CA ALA A 118 8.27 -3.42 11.68
C ALA A 118 9.17 -3.22 12.90
N ARG A 119 10.32 -2.54 12.72
CA ARG A 119 11.28 -2.23 13.79
C ARG A 119 10.93 -1.00 14.61
N LEU A 120 10.12 -0.10 14.06
CA LEU A 120 9.60 1.07 14.78
C LEU A 120 8.62 0.60 15.87
N SER A 121 7.67 -0.28 15.50
CA SER A 121 6.61 -0.73 16.41
C SER A 121 6.97 -1.96 17.24
N ASN A 122 7.97 -2.75 16.81
CA ASN A 122 8.33 -4.01 17.46
C ASN A 122 9.85 -4.15 17.58
N ASP A 123 10.32 -4.96 18.52
CA ASP A 123 11.74 -5.24 18.66
C ASP A 123 12.18 -6.42 17.77
N VAL A 124 12.16 -6.18 16.45
CA VAL A 124 12.63 -7.15 15.44
C VAL A 124 14.12 -6.94 15.21
N THR A 125 14.92 -8.00 15.38
CA THR A 125 16.36 -8.00 15.07
C THR A 125 16.60 -8.37 13.61
N TYR A 126 17.71 -7.88 13.03
CA TYR A 126 18.15 -8.37 11.73
C TYR A 126 18.83 -9.75 11.84
N PRO A 127 18.86 -10.55 10.77
CA PRO A 127 18.02 -10.40 9.58
C PRO A 127 16.57 -10.84 9.87
N TYR A 128 15.60 -10.30 9.14
CA TYR A 128 14.21 -10.79 9.18
C TYR A 128 13.61 -10.92 7.79
N LEU A 129 12.67 -11.86 7.67
CA LEU A 129 11.87 -12.05 6.47
C LEU A 129 10.69 -11.06 6.49
N LEU A 130 10.49 -10.35 5.38
CA LEU A 130 9.45 -9.36 5.20
C LEU A 130 8.56 -9.76 4.02
N LEU A 131 7.25 -9.85 4.29
CA LEU A 131 6.22 -9.85 3.27
C LEU A 131 5.66 -8.42 3.16
N LEU A 132 6.06 -7.69 2.12
CA LEU A 132 5.55 -6.35 1.83
C LEU A 132 4.36 -6.49 0.90
N VAL A 133 3.16 -6.16 1.38
CA VAL A 133 1.90 -6.22 0.61
C VAL A 133 1.17 -4.90 0.76
N SER A 134 1.07 -4.16 -0.34
CA SER A 134 0.33 -2.89 -0.43
C SER A 134 -0.53 -2.86 -1.70
N GLY A 135 -1.16 -1.70 -1.98
CA GLY A 135 -1.90 -1.46 -3.21
C GLY A 135 -1.05 -1.71 -4.47
N GLY A 136 0.17 -1.16 -4.50
CA GLY A 136 1.06 -1.21 -5.67
C GLY A 136 2.26 -2.15 -5.55
N HIS A 137 2.48 -2.78 -4.40
CA HIS A 137 3.68 -3.59 -4.18
C HIS A 137 3.34 -4.93 -3.52
N CYS A 138 4.00 -5.99 -4.00
CA CYS A 138 3.92 -7.31 -3.40
C CYS A 138 5.30 -7.98 -3.52
N GLN A 139 6.05 -8.02 -2.42
CA GLN A 139 7.44 -8.48 -2.39
C GLN A 139 7.72 -9.35 -1.17
N ILE A 140 8.59 -10.35 -1.36
CA ILE A 140 9.18 -11.13 -0.29
C ILE A 140 10.67 -10.79 -0.23
N LEU A 141 11.10 -10.24 0.90
CA LEU A 141 12.44 -9.67 1.09
C LEU A 141 13.09 -10.28 2.35
N VAL A 142 14.40 -10.50 2.30
CA VAL A 142 15.22 -10.62 3.51
C VAL A 142 15.80 -9.24 3.80
N VAL A 143 15.46 -8.69 4.96
CA VAL A 143 16.03 -7.44 5.45
C VAL A 143 17.25 -7.79 6.30
N LYS A 144 18.45 -7.54 5.77
CA LYS A 144 19.72 -7.89 6.43
C LYS A 144 20.26 -6.77 7.30
N ASP A 145 20.10 -5.52 6.86
CA ASP A 145 20.34 -4.29 7.60
C ASP A 145 19.69 -3.12 6.85
N VAL A 146 19.78 -1.90 7.39
CA VAL A 146 19.43 -0.67 6.67
C VAL A 146 20.28 -0.58 5.40
N GLY A 147 19.65 -0.34 4.25
CA GLY A 147 20.32 -0.36 2.95
C GLY A 147 20.70 -1.75 2.40
N GLU A 148 20.50 -2.84 3.16
CA GLU A 148 20.85 -4.21 2.75
C GLU A 148 19.61 -5.11 2.67
N TYR A 149 19.03 -5.17 1.46
CA TYR A 149 17.81 -5.95 1.18
C TYR A 149 18.07 -6.98 0.09
N GLU A 150 17.65 -8.22 0.34
CA GLU A 150 17.64 -9.28 -0.67
C GLU A 150 16.22 -9.61 -1.07
N ARG A 151 15.87 -9.40 -2.35
CA ARG A 151 14.54 -9.73 -2.87
C ARG A 151 14.48 -11.18 -3.32
N LEU A 152 13.76 -11.99 -2.55
CA LEU A 152 13.52 -13.40 -2.86
C LEU A 152 12.43 -13.56 -3.92
N GLY A 153 11.43 -12.66 -3.94
CA GLY A 153 10.34 -12.68 -4.89
C GLY A 153 9.58 -11.37 -4.98
N THR A 154 8.90 -11.16 -6.11
CA THR A 154 7.99 -10.03 -6.33
C THR A 154 6.78 -10.50 -7.15
N THR A 155 5.70 -9.72 -7.14
CA THR A 155 4.69 -9.88 -8.19
C THR A 155 5.31 -9.62 -9.56
N ILE A 156 4.95 -10.44 -10.55
CA ILE A 156 5.31 -10.26 -11.97
C ILE A 156 4.21 -9.54 -12.76
N ASP A 157 3.05 -9.30 -12.15
CA ASP A 157 1.90 -8.61 -12.72
C ASP A 157 1.22 -7.67 -11.70
N ASP A 158 -0.08 -7.84 -11.43
CA ASP A 158 -0.83 -7.04 -10.46
C ASP A 158 -0.26 -7.28 -9.04
N ALA A 159 -0.21 -6.25 -8.19
CA ALA A 159 -0.02 -6.45 -6.76
C ALA A 159 -1.29 -7.03 -6.13
N ALA A 160 -1.17 -7.58 -4.91
CA ALA A 160 -2.32 -8.15 -4.22
C ALA A 160 -3.39 -7.08 -3.94
N GLY A 161 -3.03 -5.91 -3.41
CA GLY A 161 -4.00 -4.83 -3.14
C GLY A 161 -4.73 -4.38 -4.42
N GLU A 162 -4.00 -4.15 -5.52
CA GLU A 162 -4.59 -3.85 -6.82
C GLU A 162 -5.55 -4.95 -7.32
N ALA A 163 -5.23 -6.22 -7.11
CA ALA A 163 -6.12 -7.31 -7.48
C ALA A 163 -7.42 -7.31 -6.64
N PHE A 164 -7.33 -7.01 -5.34
CA PHE A 164 -8.50 -6.83 -4.47
C PHE A 164 -9.38 -5.67 -4.97
N ASP A 165 -8.78 -4.52 -5.29
CA ASP A 165 -9.52 -3.36 -5.78
C ASP A 165 -10.21 -3.64 -7.13
N LYS A 166 -9.52 -4.30 -8.06
CA LYS A 166 -10.10 -4.68 -9.35
C LYS A 166 -11.25 -5.68 -9.21
N VAL A 167 -11.14 -6.65 -8.29
CA VAL A 167 -12.24 -7.60 -8.03
C VAL A 167 -13.43 -6.90 -7.40
N ALA A 168 -13.21 -6.07 -6.38
CA ALA A 168 -14.27 -5.29 -5.74
C ALA A 168 -15.01 -4.40 -6.75
N LYS A 169 -14.27 -3.77 -7.69
CA LYS A 169 -14.83 -2.95 -8.77
C LYS A 169 -15.69 -3.79 -9.72
N MET A 170 -15.25 -4.98 -10.12
CA MET A 170 -16.03 -5.89 -10.97
C MET A 170 -17.33 -6.36 -10.29
N LEU A 171 -17.34 -6.44 -8.96
CA LEU A 171 -18.51 -6.83 -8.16
C LEU A 171 -19.36 -5.63 -7.72
N GLY A 172 -19.05 -4.42 -8.17
CA GLY A 172 -19.82 -3.22 -7.83
C GLY A 172 -19.72 -2.78 -6.36
N LEU A 173 -18.69 -3.21 -5.62
CA LEU A 173 -18.54 -2.90 -4.19
C LEU A 173 -18.07 -1.46 -3.93
N GLY A 174 -17.33 -0.85 -4.86
CA GLY A 174 -16.78 0.50 -4.73
C GLY A 174 -15.25 0.54 -4.62
N TYR A 175 -14.71 1.70 -4.20
CA TYR A 175 -13.28 1.95 -4.02
C TYR A 175 -13.07 2.79 -2.73
N PRO A 176 -12.03 2.52 -1.90
CA PRO A 176 -11.05 1.43 -2.02
C PRO A 176 -11.72 0.06 -1.81
N GLY A 177 -11.35 -0.90 -2.67
CA GLY A 177 -12.08 -2.14 -2.84
C GLY A 177 -11.67 -3.24 -1.86
N GLY A 178 -10.40 -3.27 -1.44
CA GLY A 178 -9.88 -4.26 -0.49
C GLY A 178 -10.73 -4.43 0.78
N PRO A 179 -10.95 -3.37 1.58
CA PRO A 179 -11.76 -3.47 2.80
C PRO A 179 -13.22 -3.88 2.56
N LEU A 180 -13.80 -3.44 1.43
CA LEU A 180 -15.18 -3.75 1.07
C LEU A 180 -15.34 -5.22 0.66
N LEU A 181 -14.36 -5.74 -0.09
CA LEU A 181 -14.27 -7.15 -0.46
C LEU A 181 -14.10 -8.02 0.79
N GLU A 182 -13.18 -7.68 1.70
CA GLU A 182 -12.98 -8.41 2.95
C GLU A 182 -14.26 -8.46 3.79
N LYS A 183 -14.96 -7.33 3.90
CA LYS A 183 -16.24 -7.26 4.61
C LYS A 183 -17.30 -8.19 4.01
N ALA A 184 -17.39 -8.26 2.67
CA ALA A 184 -18.30 -9.17 1.99
C ALA A 184 -17.89 -10.65 2.17
N ALA A 185 -16.59 -10.93 2.14
CA ALA A 185 -16.03 -12.27 2.30
C ALA A 185 -16.39 -12.92 3.65
N LEU A 186 -16.57 -12.13 4.73
CA LEU A 186 -16.98 -12.64 6.04
C LEU A 186 -18.31 -13.41 6.03
N SER A 187 -19.21 -13.10 5.09
CA SER A 187 -20.50 -13.77 4.93
C SER A 187 -20.51 -14.78 3.77
N GLY A 188 -19.35 -15.09 3.19
CA GLY A 188 -19.23 -15.95 2.03
C GLY A 188 -18.70 -17.34 2.35
N ASN A 189 -18.94 -18.28 1.44
CA ASN A 189 -18.35 -19.61 1.43
C ASN A 189 -17.10 -19.62 0.53
N GLU A 190 -15.92 -19.64 1.16
CA GLU A 190 -14.61 -19.67 0.46
C GLU A 190 -14.35 -20.91 -0.40
N THR A 191 -15.15 -21.96 -0.24
CA THR A 191 -15.01 -23.22 -1.00
C THR A 191 -15.95 -23.31 -2.21
N ARG A 192 -16.87 -22.36 -2.37
CA ARG A 192 -17.87 -22.41 -3.46
C ARG A 192 -17.23 -22.32 -4.83
N PHE A 193 -16.26 -21.42 -5.00
CA PHE A 193 -15.58 -21.23 -6.28
C PHE A 193 -14.11 -21.65 -6.18
N VAL A 194 -13.71 -22.64 -6.97
CA VAL A 194 -12.33 -23.11 -7.01
C VAL A 194 -11.51 -22.22 -7.94
N LEU A 195 -10.82 -21.24 -7.35
CA LEU A 195 -9.91 -20.35 -8.07
C LEU A 195 -8.50 -20.95 -8.21
N PRO A 196 -7.77 -20.62 -9.28
CA PRO A 196 -6.39 -21.08 -9.46
C PRO A 196 -5.48 -20.50 -8.37
N ARG A 197 -4.29 -21.09 -8.18
CA ARG A 197 -3.22 -20.49 -7.39
C ARG A 197 -1.96 -20.29 -8.25
N PRO A 198 -1.84 -19.14 -8.93
CA PRO A 198 -0.75 -18.86 -9.84
C PRO A 198 0.62 -19.02 -9.18
N LEU A 199 1.58 -19.53 -9.95
CA LEU A 199 2.98 -19.67 -9.59
C LEU A 199 3.33 -20.51 -8.35
N ILE A 200 2.40 -21.14 -7.62
CA ILE A 200 2.77 -21.98 -6.45
C ILE A 200 3.84 -23.02 -6.81
N GLY A 201 3.75 -23.63 -7.99
CA GLY A 201 4.69 -24.65 -8.47
C GLY A 201 5.93 -24.13 -9.21
N SER A 202 6.16 -22.80 -9.30
CA SER A 202 7.18 -22.21 -10.19
C SER A 202 8.64 -22.45 -9.79
N GLY A 203 8.92 -22.96 -8.60
CA GLY A 203 10.30 -23.11 -8.14
C GLY A 203 10.94 -21.82 -7.58
N ASP A 204 10.33 -20.65 -7.76
CA ASP A 204 10.72 -19.36 -7.14
C ASP A 204 9.72 -18.85 -6.07
N CYS A 205 9.98 -17.66 -5.52
CA CYS A 205 9.08 -16.93 -4.59
C CYS A 205 8.26 -15.82 -5.28
N ASN A 206 8.21 -15.79 -6.62
CA ASN A 206 7.43 -14.79 -7.35
C ASN A 206 5.92 -15.03 -7.23
N LEU A 207 5.16 -13.94 -7.29
CA LEU A 207 3.71 -13.90 -7.14
C LEU A 207 3.03 -13.44 -8.44
N SER A 208 1.76 -13.79 -8.62
CA SER A 208 0.94 -13.35 -9.77
C SER A 208 -0.53 -13.36 -9.35
N PHE A 209 -1.22 -12.26 -9.59
CA PHE A 209 -2.62 -12.06 -9.21
C PHE A 209 -3.53 -11.71 -10.40
N SER A 210 -2.96 -11.31 -11.55
CA SER A 210 -3.76 -10.98 -12.74
C SER A 210 -4.58 -12.19 -13.23
N GLY A 211 -4.02 -13.40 -13.16
CA GLY A 211 -4.73 -14.64 -13.48
C GLY A 211 -5.90 -14.97 -12.53
N LEU A 212 -5.78 -14.60 -11.25
CA LEU A 212 -6.85 -14.71 -10.26
C LEU A 212 -8.02 -13.79 -10.62
N LYS A 213 -7.72 -12.53 -10.91
CA LYS A 213 -8.69 -11.54 -11.38
C LYS A 213 -9.41 -12.02 -12.64
N THR A 214 -8.70 -12.57 -13.62
CA THR A 214 -9.33 -13.12 -14.83
C THR A 214 -10.24 -14.32 -14.52
N ALA A 215 -9.86 -15.18 -13.58
CA ALA A 215 -10.72 -16.29 -13.15
C ALA A 215 -12.00 -15.80 -12.47
N VAL A 216 -11.91 -14.77 -11.62
CA VAL A 216 -13.09 -14.12 -11.02
C VAL A 216 -13.99 -13.47 -12.08
N ARG A 217 -13.41 -12.73 -13.04
CA ARG A 217 -14.17 -12.16 -14.16
C ARG A 217 -15.00 -13.23 -14.88
N LYS A 218 -14.41 -14.39 -15.19
CA LYS A 218 -15.12 -15.48 -15.86
C LYS A 218 -16.26 -16.07 -15.04
N ILE A 219 -16.13 -16.10 -13.71
CA ILE A 219 -17.23 -16.49 -12.82
C ILE A 219 -18.37 -15.49 -12.96
N ILE A 220 -18.08 -14.19 -12.88
CA ILE A 220 -19.11 -13.14 -13.01
C ILE A 220 -19.78 -13.21 -14.39
N GLU A 221 -19.01 -13.33 -15.47
CA GLU A 221 -19.53 -13.45 -16.85
C GLU A 221 -20.46 -14.66 -17.02
N SER A 222 -20.31 -15.72 -16.22
CA SER A 222 -21.21 -16.90 -16.29
C SER A 222 -22.62 -16.64 -15.74
N TYR A 223 -22.82 -15.52 -15.03
CA TYR A 223 -24.14 -15.04 -14.58
C TYR A 223 -24.79 -14.10 -15.62
N SER A 224 -24.19 -13.97 -16.81
CA SER A 224 -24.78 -13.27 -17.95
C SER A 224 -25.09 -14.26 -19.09
N GLU A 225 -26.22 -14.06 -19.78
CA GLU A 225 -26.61 -14.88 -20.94
C GLU A 225 -25.68 -14.67 -22.15
N ASP A 226 -25.15 -13.47 -22.34
CA ASP A 226 -24.29 -13.10 -23.48
C ASP A 226 -22.79 -13.07 -23.13
N GLY A 227 -22.45 -13.34 -21.86
CA GLY A 227 -21.08 -13.29 -21.35
C GLY A 227 -20.52 -11.89 -21.14
N ASP A 228 -21.33 -10.83 -21.25
CA ASP A 228 -20.93 -9.48 -20.85
C ASP A 228 -21.09 -9.32 -19.33
N ILE A 229 -20.01 -8.92 -18.66
CA ILE A 229 -19.97 -8.67 -17.22
C ILE A 229 -20.99 -7.62 -16.77
N ASN A 230 -21.35 -6.67 -17.65
CA ASN A 230 -22.31 -5.60 -17.32
C ASN A 230 -23.77 -6.11 -17.29
N HIS A 231 -24.03 -7.28 -17.87
CA HIS A 231 -25.34 -7.93 -17.87
C HIS A 231 -25.44 -9.05 -16.84
N ALA A 232 -24.39 -9.28 -16.04
CA ALA A 232 -24.39 -10.32 -15.03
C ALA A 232 -25.33 -9.99 -13.87
N GLU A 233 -26.27 -10.89 -13.57
CA GLU A 233 -27.18 -10.77 -12.44
C GLU A 233 -26.72 -11.65 -11.28
N LEU A 234 -26.04 -11.04 -10.30
CA LEU A 234 -25.52 -11.72 -9.11
C LEU A 234 -26.43 -11.46 -7.91
N GLU A 235 -26.82 -12.51 -7.20
CA GLU A 235 -27.46 -12.36 -5.89
C GLU A 235 -26.42 -11.91 -4.85
N PRO A 236 -26.83 -11.23 -3.75
CA PRO A 236 -25.89 -10.79 -2.71
C PRO A 236 -25.01 -11.92 -2.15
N GLN A 237 -25.52 -13.15 -2.08
CA GLN A 237 -24.74 -14.31 -1.63
C GLN A 237 -23.69 -14.74 -2.65
N ASP A 238 -23.95 -14.61 -3.95
CA ASP A 238 -22.94 -14.89 -5.00
C ASP A 238 -21.75 -13.95 -4.86
N ILE A 239 -22.02 -12.67 -4.62
CA ILE A 239 -20.97 -11.66 -4.39
C ILE A 239 -20.13 -12.03 -3.17
N ASN A 240 -20.77 -12.34 -2.03
CA ASN A 240 -20.06 -12.73 -0.81
C ASN A 240 -19.19 -13.98 -1.02
N ASP A 241 -19.71 -15.00 -1.71
CA ASP A 241 -18.99 -16.24 -1.97
C ASP A 241 -17.82 -16.05 -2.95
N ILE A 242 -17.97 -15.18 -3.96
CA ILE A 242 -16.87 -14.80 -4.86
C ILE A 242 -15.78 -14.06 -4.07
N CYS A 243 -16.15 -13.10 -3.22
CA CYS A 243 -15.21 -12.37 -2.35
C CYS A 243 -14.45 -13.33 -1.44
N ALA A 244 -15.15 -14.25 -0.76
CA ALA A 244 -14.53 -15.24 0.11
C ALA A 244 -13.58 -16.18 -0.64
N SER A 245 -14.02 -16.71 -1.79
CA SER A 245 -13.22 -17.61 -2.61
C SER A 245 -11.96 -16.92 -3.15
N PHE A 246 -12.08 -15.66 -3.59
CA PHE A 246 -10.96 -14.85 -4.07
C PHE A 246 -9.97 -14.54 -2.95
N GLN A 247 -10.44 -14.05 -1.81
CA GLN A 247 -9.60 -13.74 -0.65
C GLN A 247 -8.84 -14.98 -0.19
N TYR A 248 -9.51 -16.14 -0.10
CA TYR A 248 -8.87 -17.40 0.24
C TYR A 248 -7.80 -17.81 -0.78
N ALA A 249 -8.07 -17.71 -2.08
CA ALA A 249 -7.08 -18.06 -3.10
C ALA A 249 -5.87 -17.11 -3.11
N ALA A 250 -6.10 -15.80 -2.94
CA ALA A 250 -5.03 -14.80 -2.91
C ALA A 250 -4.14 -14.98 -1.67
N THR A 251 -4.74 -15.16 -0.50
CA THR A 251 -4.01 -15.40 0.76
C THR A 251 -3.25 -16.73 0.75
N ASP A 252 -3.83 -17.80 0.20
CA ASP A 252 -3.17 -19.09 0.05
C ASP A 252 -1.91 -18.99 -0.85
N CYS A 253 -1.95 -18.16 -1.90
CA CYS A 253 -0.75 -17.87 -2.71
C CYS A 253 0.34 -17.17 -1.89
N LEU A 254 -0.02 -16.14 -1.13
CA LEU A 254 0.90 -15.39 -0.27
C LEU A 254 1.55 -16.30 0.78
N VAL A 255 0.73 -17.08 1.50
CA VAL A 255 1.20 -17.97 2.58
C VAL A 255 2.16 -19.03 2.03
N LYS A 256 1.83 -19.69 0.92
CA LYS A 256 2.69 -20.76 0.36
C LYS A 256 4.01 -20.22 -0.19
N LYS A 257 4.00 -19.03 -0.77
CA LYS A 257 5.23 -18.36 -1.23
C LYS A 257 6.09 -17.90 -0.06
N LEU A 258 5.47 -17.43 1.02
CA LEU A 258 6.16 -17.06 2.24
C LEU A 258 6.75 -18.27 2.97
N GLN A 259 6.04 -19.40 3.07
CA GLN A 259 6.53 -20.64 3.68
C GLN A 259 7.76 -21.23 2.98
N LYS A 260 7.91 -20.92 1.69
CA LYS A 260 9.02 -21.38 0.87
C LYS A 260 10.27 -20.52 1.05
N ALA A 261 10.07 -19.22 1.26
CA ALA A 261 11.12 -18.24 1.46
C ALA A 261 11.84 -18.49 2.80
#